data_AF-A0A1G4T6R6-F1
#
_entry.id   AF-A0A1G4T6R6-F1
#
_cell.length_a   1.000
_cell.length_b   1.000
_cell.length_c   1.000
_cell.angle_alpha   90.00
_cell.angle_beta   90.00
_cell.angle_gamma   90.00
#
_symmetry.space_group_name_H-M   'P 1'
#
loop_
_entity.id
_entity.type
_entity.pdbx_description
1 polymer ?
#
loop_
_entity_poly.entity_id
_entity_poly.type
_entity_poly.pdbx_seq_one_letter_code
_entity_poly.pdbx_strand_id
1 'polypeptide(L)' 'MARKPRKYHTLVIRINGRWSPEFGAYEREDVRAEYAGYLESGEAKRKDLKVITTGDTQAEIMAAVAKLNGEGA' A
#
# COMPACT_ATOMS: atom_id res chain seq x y z
N MET A 1 10.40 15.99 -21.59
CA MET A 1 10.57 16.31 -20.16
C MET A 1 10.26 15.05 -19.36
N ALA A 2 11.25 14.42 -18.73
CA ALA A 2 10.99 13.30 -17.84
C ALA A 2 10.22 13.84 -16.62
N ARG A 3 8.95 13.46 -16.48
CA ARG A 3 8.18 13.75 -15.26
C ARG A 3 8.93 13.08 -14.11
N LYS A 4 9.32 13.84 -13.08
CA LYS A 4 9.82 13.26 -11.83
C LYS A 4 8.82 12.18 -11.41
N PRO A 5 9.26 10.95 -11.07
CA PRO A 5 8.34 9.93 -10.60
C PRO A 5 7.61 10.51 -9.40
N ARG A 6 6.29 10.69 -9.55
CA ARG A 6 5.48 11.18 -8.45
C ARG A 6 5.44 10.06 -7.42
N LYS A 7 5.62 10.41 -6.15
CA LYS A 7 5.46 9.45 -5.07
C LYS A 7 4.04 8.89 -5.16
N TYR A 8 3.94 7.57 -5.23
CA TYR A 8 2.67 6.87 -5.19
C TYR A 8 2.57 6.19 -3.83
N HIS A 9 1.47 6.42 -3.14
CA HIS A 9 1.20 5.84 -1.84
C HIS A 9 0.25 4.67 -2.03
N THR A 10 0.59 3.51 -1.46
CA THR A 10 -0.24 2.31 -1.55
C THR A 10 -0.56 1.82 -0.15
N LEU A 11 -1.85 1.68 0.14
CA LEU A 11 -2.34 0.93 1.29
C LEU A 11 -2.23 -0.56 0.98
N VAL A 12 -1.50 -1.25 1.84
CA VAL A 12 -1.44 -2.71 1.84
C VAL A 12 -2.15 -3.23 3.08
N ILE A 13 -2.95 -4.27 2.88
CA ILE A 13 -3.62 -5.03 3.93
C ILE A 13 -2.93 -6.37 4.10
N ARG A 14 -2.92 -6.90 5.32
CA ARG A 14 -2.44 -8.24 5.62
C ARG A 14 -3.62 -9.20 5.76
N ILE A 15 -3.77 -10.10 4.79
CA ILE A 15 -4.80 -11.13 4.78
C ILE A 15 -4.12 -12.50 4.84
N ASN A 16 -4.54 -13.35 5.77
CA ASN A 16 -3.97 -14.70 5.97
C ASN A 16 -2.42 -14.70 6.08
N GLY A 17 -1.86 -13.67 6.72
CA GLY A 17 -0.43 -13.55 6.94
C GLY A 17 0.38 -12.94 5.79
N ARG A 18 -0.23 -12.68 4.63
CA ARG A 18 0.40 -12.04 3.46
C ARG A 18 -0.11 -10.63 3.23
N TRP A 19 0.79 -9.72 2.88
CA TRP A 19 0.50 -8.37 2.44
C TRP A 19 -0.03 -8.38 1.00
N SER A 20 -1.08 -7.61 0.75
CA SER A 20 -1.71 -7.39 -0.55
C SER A 20 -1.98 -5.89 -0.73
N PRO A 21 -1.77 -5.31 -1.93
CA PRO A 21 -2.14 -3.92 -2.20
C PRO A 21 -3.66 -3.80 -2.42
N GLU A 22 -4.32 -2.90 -1.68
CA GLU A 22 -5.77 -2.69 -1.80
C GLU A 22 -6.11 -1.35 -2.44
N PHE A 23 -5.37 -0.30 -2.09
CA PHE A 23 -5.66 1.05 -2.55
C PHE A 23 -4.38 1.81 -2.85
N GLY A 24 -4.39 2.63 -3.89
CA GLY A 24 -3.25 3.45 -4.27
C GLY A 24 -3.67 4.85 -4.70
N ALA A 25 -2.96 5.87 -4.22
CA ALA A 25 -3.18 7.25 -4.63
C ALA A 25 -1.87 8.04 -4.62
N TYR A 26 -1.84 9.12 -5.41
CA TYR A 26 -0.72 10.07 -5.41
C TYR A 26 -0.71 10.93 -4.14
N GLU A 27 -1.89 11.25 -3.61
CA GLU A 27 -2.05 12.01 -2.38
C GLU A 27 -2.02 11.05 -1.19
N ARG A 28 -1.21 11.39 -0.19
CA ARG A 28 -1.13 10.58 1.04
C ARG A 28 -2.42 10.63 1.86
N GLU A 29 -3.19 11.71 1.72
CA GLU A 29 -4.42 11.96 2.47
C GLU A 29 -5.53 10.99 2.05
N ASP A 30 -5.71 10.73 0.75
CA ASP A 30 -6.65 9.73 0.26
C ASP A 30 -6.36 8.33 0.82
N VAL A 31 -5.08 7.93 0.82
CA VAL A 31 -4.66 6.62 1.37
C VAL A 31 -4.87 6.56 2.88
N ARG A 32 -4.75 7.69 3.59
CA ARG A 32 -5.02 7.76 5.02
C ARG A 32 -6.51 7.72 5.34
N ALA A 33 -7.34 8.32 4.50
CA ALA A 33 -8.80 8.24 4.64
C ALA A 33 -9.26 6.79 4.51
N GLU A 34 -8.78 6.06 3.49
CA GLU A 34 -9.03 4.62 3.35
C GLU A 34 -8.51 3.83 4.56
N TYR A 35 -7.27 4.08 4.99
CA TYR A 35 -6.72 3.44 6.19
C TYR A 35 -7.61 3.66 7.43
N ALA A 36 -8.15 4.87 7.61
CA ALA A 36 -9.09 5.16 8.69
C ALA A 36 -10.41 4.39 8.52
N GLY A 37 -10.97 4.36 7.31
CA GLY A 37 -12.18 3.59 6.99
C GLY A 37 -12.08 2.12 7.36
N TYR A 38 -10.97 1.44 7.02
CA TYR A 38 -10.74 0.05 7.41
C TYR A 38 -10.69 -0.16 8.93
N LEU A 39 -10.17 0.82 9.67
CA LEU A 39 -10.12 0.76 11.14
C LEU A 39 -11.47 1.04 11.78
N GLU A 40 -12.24 1.98 11.24
CA GLU A 40 -13.56 2.37 11.74
C GLU A 40 -14.61 1.29 11.46
N SER A 41 -14.55 0.67 10.27
CA SER A 41 -15.40 -0.47 9.88
C SER A 41 -15.07 -1.75 10.67
N GLY A 42 -13.84 -1.87 11.17
CA GLY A 42 -13.36 -3.05 11.86
C GLY A 42 -12.94 -4.20 10.93
N GLU A 43 -12.90 -3.94 9.62
CA GLU A 43 -12.47 -4.90 8.59
C GLU A 43 -10.99 -5.29 8.73
N ALA A 44 -10.14 -4.38 9.23
CA ALA A 44 -8.75 -4.67 9.52
C ALA A 44 -8.24 -4.00 10.79
N LYS A 45 -7.20 -4.57 11.39
CA LYS A 45 -6.53 -4.00 12.56
C LYS A 45 -5.34 -3.15 12.11
N ARG A 46 -4.94 -2.18 12.92
CA ARG A 46 -3.76 -1.32 12.65
C ARG A 46 -2.49 -2.09 12.32
N LYS A 47 -2.30 -3.28 12.90
CA LYS A 47 -1.14 -4.16 12.67
C LYS A 47 -1.17 -4.85 11.29
N ASP A 48 -2.36 -4.95 10.72
CA ASP A 48 -2.66 -5.63 9.44
C ASP A 48 -2.87 -4.60 8.31
N LEU A 49 -2.63 -3.31 8.58
CA LEU A 49 -2.66 -2.25 7.58
C LEU A 49 -1.33 -1.50 7.57
N LYS A 50 -0.81 -1.21 6.38
CA LYS A 50 0.43 -0.46 6.23
C LYS A 50 0.38 0.39 4.97
N VAL A 51 0.88 1.61 5.04
CA VAL A 51 1.04 2.46 3.86
C VAL A 51 2.50 2.39 3.41
N ILE A 52 2.72 1.97 2.17
CA ILE A 52 4.02 2.01 1.51
C ILE A 52 4.07 3.15 0.51
N THR A 53 5.28 3.57 0.15
CA THR A 53 5.51 4.56 -0.91
C THR A 53 6.38 3.93 -1.98
N THR A 54 5.89 3.92 -3.21
CA THR A 54 6.51 3.29 -4.38
C THR A 54 6.42 4.24 -5.58
N GLY A 55 6.88 3.79 -6.75
CA GLY A 55 6.42 4.36 -8.02
C GLY A 55 4.96 4.00 -8.31
N ASP A 56 4.40 4.62 -9.35
CA ASP A 56 3.00 4.43 -9.76
C ASP A 56 2.77 3.20 -10.66
N THR A 57 3.82 2.43 -10.95
CA THR A 57 3.69 1.21 -11.74
C THR A 57 3.31 0.02 -10.87
N GLN A 58 2.43 -0.84 -11.39
CA GLN A 58 2.03 -2.07 -10.71
C GLN A 58 3.23 -2.98 -10.42
N ALA A 59 4.24 -3.00 -11.28
CA ALA A 59 5.45 -3.78 -11.08
C ALA A 59 6.23 -3.33 -9.82
N GLU A 60 6.38 -2.01 -9.61
CA GLU A 60 7.05 -1.48 -8.42
C GLU A 60 6.26 -1.73 -7.14
N ILE A 61 4.94 -1.59 -7.19
CA ILE A 61 4.05 -1.89 -6.06
C ILE A 61 4.17 -3.37 -5.68
N MET A 62 4.04 -4.27 -6.67
CA MET A 62 4.12 -5.71 -6.44
C MET A 62 5.52 -6.13 -5.96
N ALA A 63 6.60 -5.53 -6.46
CA ALA A 63 7.95 -5.78 -5.96
C ALA A 63 8.10 -5.35 -4.49
N ALA A 64 7.54 -4.20 -4.10
CA ALA A 64 7.54 -3.74 -2.72
C ALA A 64 6.70 -4.64 -1.81
N VAL A 65 5.54 -5.11 -2.28
CA VAL A 65 4.69 -6.07 -1.56
C VAL A 65 5.37 -7.43 -1.41
N ALA A 66 6.01 -7.95 -2.46
CA ALA A 66 6.78 -9.19 -2.40
C ALA A 66 7.91 -9.08 -1.36
N LYS A 67 8.62 -7.95 -1.33
CA LYS A 67 9.63 -7.69 -0.29
C LYS A 67 9.03 -7.66 1.11
N LEU A 68 7.83 -7.11 1.29
CA LEU A 68 7.12 -7.15 2.59
C LEU A 68 6.74 -8.58 3.01
N ASN A 69 6.44 -9.45 2.05
CA ASN A 69 6.15 -10.86 2.28
C ASN A 69 7.39 -11.74 2.44
N GLY A 70 8.59 -11.21 2.20
CA GLY A 70 9.82 -12.01 2.15
C GLY A 70 9.96 -12.84 0.87
N GLU A 71 9.20 -12.50 -0.17
CA GLU A 71 9.20 -13.17 -1.49
C GLU A 71 10.10 -12.45 -2.52
N GLY A 72 10.76 -11.36 -2.11
CA GLY A 72 11.69 -10.60 -2.95
C GLY A 72 13.15 -10.91 -2.65
N ALA A 73 13.71 -11.88 -3.39
CA ALA A 73 15.12 -12.30 -3.49
C ALA A 73 15.83 -12.70 -2.19
#